data_AF-A0A660V5P7-F1
#
_entry.id   AF-A0A660V5P7-F1
#
_cell.length_a   1.000
_cell.length_b   1.000
_cell.length_c   1.000
_cell.angle_alpha   90.00
_cell.angle_beta   90.00
_cell.angle_gamma   90.00
#
_symmetry.space_group_name_H-M   'P 1'
#
loop_
_entity.id
_entity.type
_entity.pdbx_description
1 polymer ?
#
loop_
_entity_poly.entity_id
_entity_poly.type
_entity_poly.pdbx_seq_one_letter_code
_entity_poly.pdbx_strand_id
1 'polypeptide(L)'
;MLDGGFILAAFTAPIEIGTTPSSMLWMFPLLAAIALVYKATKMRVLFTKKYLLESLLLFLSVSGFMIMAIIVLNLLSWLVTS
;
A
#
# COMPACT_ATOMS: atom_id res chain seq x y z
N MET A 1 -36.10 8.74 5.01
CA MET A 1 -35.30 9.15 6.20
C MET A 1 -34.19 8.14 6.33
N LEU A 2 -32.92 8.57 6.37
CA LEU A 2 -31.82 7.66 6.67
C LEU A 2 -31.83 7.47 8.19
N ASP A 3 -32.46 6.38 8.64
CA ASP A 3 -32.59 6.08 10.06
C ASP A 3 -31.21 5.88 10.68
N GLY A 4 -30.95 6.49 11.84
CA GLY A 4 -29.63 6.43 12.50
C GLY A 4 -29.11 5.00 12.74
N GLY A 5 -30.00 4.00 12.71
CA GLY A 5 -29.64 2.58 12.71
C GLY A 5 -28.83 2.14 11.49
N PHE A 6 -29.11 2.68 10.29
CA PHE A 6 -28.33 2.36 9.08
C PHE A 6 -26.90 2.92 9.16
N ILE A 7 -26.76 4.13 9.72
CA ILE A 7 -25.45 4.76 9.93
C ILE A 7 -24.64 3.94 10.94
N LEU A 8 -25.23 3.59 12.09
CA LEU A 8 -24.56 2.76 13.09
C LEU A 8 -24.19 1.37 12.54
N ALA A 9 -25.08 0.73 11.78
CA ALA A 9 -24.81 -0.55 11.14
C ALA A 9 -23.64 -0.49 10.16
N ALA A 10 -23.48 0.60 9.39
CA ALA A 10 -22.37 0.79 8.47
C ALA A 10 -21.00 0.91 9.19
N PHE A 11 -20.97 1.37 10.44
CA PHE A 11 -19.75 1.44 11.25
C PHE A 11 -19.46 0.18 12.06
N THR A 12 -20.46 -0.67 12.29
CA THR A 12 -20.30 -1.92 13.06
C THR A 12 -20.18 -3.17 12.18
N ALA A 13 -20.63 -3.10 10.92
CA ALA A 13 -20.50 -4.22 10.00
C ALA A 13 -19.02 -4.43 9.63
N PRO A 14 -18.52 -5.68 9.61
CA PRO A 14 -17.18 -5.98 9.15
C PRO A 14 -17.01 -5.48 7.72
N ILE A 15 -15.94 -4.71 7.49
CA ILE A 15 -15.60 -4.31 6.12
C ILE A 15 -14.91 -5.51 5.45
N GLU A 16 -15.54 -6.04 4.41
CA GLU A 16 -14.96 -7.10 3.58
C GLU A 16 -13.83 -6.50 2.73
N ILE A 17 -12.60 -6.56 3.25
CA ILE A 17 -11.41 -6.16 2.50
C ILE A 17 -11.07 -7.31 1.56
N GLY A 18 -11.66 -7.29 0.36
CA GLY A 18 -11.39 -8.30 -0.65
C GLY A 18 -9.90 -8.33 -1.00
N THR A 19 -9.27 -9.51 -0.91
CA THR A 19 -7.89 -9.76 -1.33
C THR A 19 -7.75 -9.91 -2.84
N THR A 20 -8.63 -9.26 -3.61
CA THR A 20 -8.59 -9.31 -5.06
C THR A 20 -7.33 -8.60 -5.59
N PRO A 21 -6.80 -9.01 -6.74
CA PRO A 21 -5.66 -8.31 -7.36
C PRO A 21 -5.93 -6.81 -7.56
N SER A 22 -7.17 -6.44 -7.86
CA SER A 22 -7.57 -5.03 -8.03
C SER A 22 -7.51 -4.24 -6.73
N SER A 23 -7.89 -4.85 -5.60
CA SER A 23 -7.76 -4.23 -4.27
C SER A 23 -6.30 -4.04 -3.88
N MET A 24 -5.41 -4.97 -4.24
CA MET A 24 -3.98 -4.84 -3.96
C MET A 24 -3.32 -3.69 -4.71
N LEU A 25 -3.81 -3.32 -5.89
CA LEU A 25 -3.28 -2.19 -6.66
C LEU A 25 -3.46 -0.84 -5.95
N TRP A 26 -4.49 -0.71 -5.10
CA TRP A 26 -4.73 0.50 -4.30
C TRP A 26 -3.65 0.79 -3.26
N MET A 27 -2.77 -0.18 -2.99
CA MET A 27 -1.63 0.02 -2.12
C MET A 27 -0.52 0.86 -2.77
N PHE A 28 -0.40 0.86 -4.11
CA PHE A 28 0.63 1.64 -4.81
C PHE A 28 0.44 3.17 -4.65
N PRO A 29 -0.77 3.74 -4.80
CA PRO A 29 -1.03 5.14 -4.47
C PRO A 29 -0.61 5.51 -3.04
N LEU A 30 -0.92 4.64 -2.07
CA LEU A 30 -0.56 4.85 -0.67
C LEU A 30 0.97 4.83 -0.48
N LEU A 31 1.66 3.86 -1.07
CA LEU A 31 3.12 3.77 -1.06
C LEU A 31 3.78 5.00 -1.70
N ALA A 32 3.25 5.47 -2.83
CA ALA A 32 3.75 6.66 -3.51
C ALA A 32 3.63 7.90 -2.62
N ALA A 33 2.50 8.08 -1.93
CA ALA A 33 2.31 9.17 -0.98
C ALA A 33 3.32 9.11 0.18
N ILE A 34 3.51 7.93 0.79
CA ILE A 34 4.46 7.76 1.89
C ILE A 34 5.91 8.01 1.42
N ALA A 35 6.28 7.52 0.23
CA ALA A 35 7.61 7.73 -0.32
C ALA A 35 7.92 9.22 -0.55
N LEU A 36 6.96 9.96 -1.10
CA LEU A 36 7.07 11.40 -1.32
C LEU A 36 7.19 12.17 -0.01
N VAL A 37 6.34 11.88 0.98
CA VAL A 37 6.33 12.55 2.28
C VAL A 37 7.61 12.23 3.06
N TYR A 38 8.02 10.97 3.13
CA TYR A 38 9.26 10.54 3.78
C TYR A 38 10.47 11.27 3.21
N LYS A 39 10.56 11.34 1.87
CA LYS A 39 11.70 11.95 1.23
C LYS A 39 11.69 13.47 1.40
N ALA A 40 10.51 14.09 1.44
CA ALA A 40 10.36 15.52 1.66
C ALA A 40 10.77 15.93 3.08
N THR A 41 10.42 15.15 4.10
CA THR A 41 10.81 15.44 5.49
C THR A 41 12.28 15.19 5.77
N LYS A 42 12.89 14.21 5.08
CA LYS A 42 14.29 13.83 5.30
C LYS A 42 15.30 14.73 4.56
N MET A 43 14.90 15.41 3.50
CA MET A 43 15.81 16.27 2.74
C MET A 43 15.82 17.71 3.25
N ARG A 44 17.02 18.21 3.56
CA ARG A 44 17.24 19.58 4.04
C ARG A 44 17.12 20.64 2.94
N VAL A 45 17.39 20.26 1.69
CA VAL A 45 17.31 21.14 0.51
C VAL A 45 16.53 20.43 -0.59
N LEU A 46 15.44 21.04 -1.03
CA LEU A 46 14.53 20.45 -2.01
C LEU A 46 14.94 20.83 -3.44
N PHE A 47 15.82 20.04 -4.03
CA PHE A 47 16.03 20.06 -5.49
C PHE A 47 15.00 19.16 -6.16
N THR A 48 14.03 19.73 -6.88
CA THR A 48 12.88 19.01 -7.45
C THR A 48 13.26 17.76 -8.26
N LYS A 49 14.31 17.82 -9.09
CA LYS A 49 14.77 16.66 -9.88
C LYS A 49 15.34 15.53 -9.02
N LYS A 50 16.21 15.85 -8.06
CA LYS A 50 16.79 14.86 -7.15
C LYS A 50 15.72 14.29 -6.21
N TYR A 51 14.82 15.15 -5.73
CA TYR A 51 13.68 14.74 -4.93
C TYR A 51 12.80 13.72 -5.63
N LEU A 52 12.42 13.97 -6.88
CA LEU A 52 11.58 13.05 -7.63
C LEU A 52 12.29 11.71 -7.87
N LEU A 53 13.56 11.74 -8.28
CA LEU A 53 14.36 10.53 -8.54
C LEU A 53 14.55 9.69 -7.27
N GLU A 54 14.89 10.32 -6.15
CA GLU A 54 15.11 9.61 -4.90
C GLU A 54 13.79 9.09 -4.29
N SER A 55 12.68 9.80 -4.48
CA SER A 55 11.35 9.33 -4.07
C SER A 55 10.88 8.17 -4.95
N LEU A 56 11.13 8.23 -6.26
CA LEU A 56 10.84 7.15 -7.20
C LEU A 56 11.67 5.89 -6.88
N LEU A 57 12.96 6.06 -6.57
CA LEU A 57 13.84 4.96 -6.17
C LEU A 57 13.33 4.29 -4.89
N LEU A 58 12.91 5.08 -3.90
CA LEU A 58 12.35 4.57 -2.66
C LEU A 58 11.05 3.80 -2.89
N PHE A 59 10.15 4.36 -3.70
CA PHE A 59 8.90 3.72 -4.10
C PHE A 59 9.14 2.37 -4.80
N LEU A 60 10.07 2.33 -5.78
CA LEU A 60 10.42 1.11 -6.50
C LEU A 60 11.07 0.06 -5.59
N SER A 61 11.96 0.48 -4.68
CA SER A 61 12.62 -0.43 -3.75
C SER A 61 11.62 -1.12 -2.82
N VAL A 62 10.69 -0.36 -2.23
CA VAL A 62 9.65 -0.92 -1.36
C VAL A 62 8.68 -1.79 -2.15
N SER A 63 8.25 -1.34 -3.34
CA SER A 63 7.38 -2.12 -4.21
C SER A 63 8.00 -3.46 -4.60
N GLY A 64 9.29 -3.47 -4.96
CA GLY A 64 10.02 -4.70 -5.28
C GLY A 64 10.11 -5.66 -4.09
N PHE A 65 10.36 -5.14 -2.89
CA PHE A 65 10.35 -5.94 -1.67
C PHE A 65 8.98 -6.60 -1.42
N MET A 66 7.88 -5.85 -1.63
CA MET A 66 6.54 -6.40 -1.48
C MET A 66 6.25 -7.53 -2.48
N ILE A 67 6.65 -7.36 -3.75
CA ILE A 67 6.49 -8.41 -4.77
C ILE A 67 7.27 -9.66 -4.38
N MET A 68 8.51 -9.50 -3.89
CA MET A 68 9.30 -10.62 -3.36
C MET A 68 8.59 -11.34 -2.23
N ALA A 69 8.00 -10.61 -1.28
CA ALA A 69 7.24 -11.21 -0.18
C ALA A 69 6.03 -12.02 -0.68
N ILE A 70 5.29 -11.50 -1.68
CA ILE A 70 4.17 -12.22 -2.29
C ILE A 70 4.62 -13.54 -2.91
N ILE A 71 5.72 -13.53 -3.67
CA ILE A 71 6.26 -14.73 -4.30
C ILE A 71 6.66 -15.77 -3.25
N VAL A 72 7.41 -15.35 -2.22
CA VAL A 72 7.87 -16.24 -1.14
C VAL A 72 6.69 -16.82 -0.37
N LEU A 73 5.71 -16.01 0.01
CA LEU A 73 4.53 -16.47 0.73
C LEU A 73 3.70 -17.46 -0.10
N ASN A 74 3.56 -17.21 -1.40
CA ASN A 74 2.85 -18.14 -2.29
C ASN A 74 3.59 -19.49 -2.40
N LEU A 75 4.92 -19.45 -2.58
CA LEU A 75 5.75 -20.66 -2.60
C LEU A 75 5.64 -21.46 -1.30
N LEU A 76 5.69 -20.78 -0.15
CA LEU A 76 5.52 -21.41 1.16
C LEU A 76 4.12 -22.02 1.31
N SER A 77 3.08 -21.29 0.91
CA SER A 77 1.70 -21.79 0.96
C SER A 77 1.52 -23.03 0.10
N TRP A 78 2.11 -23.06 -1.09
CA TRP A 78 2.09 -24.22 -1.98
C TRP A 78 2.83 -25.42 -1.37
N LEU A 79 4.01 -25.18 -0.79
CA LEU A 79 4.82 -26.23 -0.17
C LEU A 79 4.12 -26.84 1.06
N VAL A 80 3.42 -26.04 1.86
CA VAL A 80 2.69 -26.51 3.04
C VAL A 80 1.40 -27.25 2.66
N THR A 81 0.78 -26.89 1.53
CA THR A 81 -0.47 -27.51 1.05
C THR A 81 -0.21 -28.81 0.27
N SER A 82 1.00 -29.01 -0.26
CA SER A 82 1.43 -30.21 -0.98
C SER A 82 1.88 -31.31 -0.02
#